data_AF-C0BCF5-F1
#
_entry.id   AF-C0BCF5-F1
#
_cell.length_a   1.000
_cell.length_b   1.000
_cell.length_c   1.000
_cell.angle_alpha   90.00
_cell.angle_beta   90.00
_cell.angle_gamma   90.00
#
_symmetry.space_group_name_H-M   'P 1'
#
loop_
_entity.id
_entity.type
_entity.pdbx_description
1 polymer ?
#
loop_
_entity_poly.entity_id
_entity_poly.type
_entity_poly.pdbx_seq_one_letter_code
_entity_poly.pdbx_strand_id
1 'polypeptide(L)'
;MRIIELYRSVGNESHHFREFARFQSLDGHVYVSHLEPKSDVIMLVGRHFADRMPSEYWMIVDDNRKTVCVHPKDGENYLRYLTDGEFEALRKTEEYEDEYTGMWKTFFHTIGIKERENYVCQRNLFPIWKRKHAVEFKE
;
A
#
# COMPACT_ATOMS: atom_id res chain seq x y z
N MET A 1 3.35 22.07 16.79
CA MET A 1 2.25 21.15 16.45
C MET A 1 1.79 20.47 17.73
N ARG A 2 0.50 20.55 18.08
CA ARG A 2 -0.04 19.98 19.33
C ARG A 2 -0.20 18.46 19.18
N ILE A 3 -0.06 17.69 20.26
CA ILE A 3 -0.10 16.21 20.24
C ILE A 3 -1.36 15.63 19.55
N ILE A 4 -2.50 16.31 19.68
CA ILE A 4 -3.77 15.91 19.04
C ILE A 4 -3.71 16.05 17.51
N GLU A 5 -3.06 17.10 17.00
CA GLU A 5 -2.89 17.34 15.57
C GLU A 5 -2.01 16.24 14.95
N LEU A 6 -0.93 15.86 15.65
CA LEU A 6 -0.07 14.74 15.30
C LEU A 6 -0.84 13.42 15.23
N TYR A 7 -1.60 13.09 16.29
CA TYR A 7 -2.40 11.87 16.35
C TYR A 7 -3.38 11.78 15.18
N ARG A 8 -4.09 12.88 14.88
CA ARG A 8 -5.03 12.94 13.74
C ARG A 8 -4.30 12.79 12.40
N SER A 9 -3.15 13.42 12.24
CA SER A 9 -2.35 13.32 11.02
C SER A 9 -1.94 11.88 10.73
N VAL A 10 -1.35 11.20 11.72
CA VAL A 10 -0.91 9.80 11.62
C VAL A 10 -2.10 8.86 11.40
N GLY A 11 -3.19 9.06 12.15
CA GLY A 11 -4.40 8.25 12.03
C GLY A 11 -5.05 8.36 10.64
N ASN A 12 -5.18 9.59 10.12
CA ASN A 12 -5.71 9.83 8.78
C ASN A 12 -4.81 9.22 7.71
N GLU A 13 -3.49 9.33 7.87
CA GLU A 13 -2.55 8.73 6.93
C GLU A 13 -2.65 7.20 6.93
N SER A 14 -2.68 6.56 8.10
CA SER A 14 -2.91 5.12 8.22
C SER A 14 -4.22 4.69 7.58
N HIS A 15 -5.31 5.44 7.77
CA HIS A 15 -6.61 5.12 7.17
C HIS A 15 -6.55 5.12 5.64
N HIS A 16 -5.98 6.18 5.04
CA HIS A 16 -5.82 6.26 3.59
C HIS A 16 -4.99 5.10 3.03
N PHE A 17 -3.90 4.71 3.70
CA PHE A 17 -3.07 3.62 3.20
C PHE A 17 -3.72 2.23 3.31
N ARG A 18 -4.74 2.05 4.17
CA ARG A 18 -5.58 0.83 4.13
C ARG A 18 -6.40 0.76 2.85
N GLU A 19 -6.86 1.91 2.36
CA GLU A 19 -7.69 1.99 1.14
C GLU A 19 -6.84 1.97 -0.15
N PHE A 20 -5.64 2.55 -0.09
CA PHE A 20 -4.80 2.76 -1.28
C PHE A 20 -3.75 1.67 -1.51
N ALA A 21 -3.52 0.77 -0.55
CA ALA A 21 -2.60 -0.34 -0.74
C ALA A 21 -2.99 -1.15 -1.99
N ARG A 22 -2.00 -1.45 -2.83
CA ARG A 22 -2.08 -2.40 -3.93
C ARG A 22 -1.16 -3.55 -3.62
N PHE A 23 -1.67 -4.76 -3.70
CA PHE A 23 -0.87 -5.97 -3.53
C PHE A 23 -0.60 -6.58 -4.89
N GLN A 24 0.67 -6.85 -5.16
CA GLN A 24 1.12 -7.69 -6.26
C GLN A 24 1.38 -9.09 -5.72
N SER A 25 0.89 -10.09 -6.44
CA SER A 25 1.04 -11.50 -6.14
C SER A 25 2.29 -12.03 -6.84
N LEU A 26 3.30 -12.37 -6.04
CA LEU A 26 4.48 -13.08 -6.50
C LEU A 26 4.17 -14.56 -6.59
N ASP A 27 4.13 -15.06 -7.82
CA ASP A 27 3.88 -16.46 -8.18
C ASP A 27 2.62 -17.06 -7.52
N GLY A 28 1.61 -16.23 -7.19
CA GLY A 28 0.38 -16.68 -6.55
C GLY A 28 0.51 -17.07 -5.07
N HIS A 29 1.64 -16.78 -4.43
CA HIS A 29 1.95 -17.29 -3.08
C HIS A 29 2.25 -16.21 -2.05
N VAL A 30 2.83 -15.08 -2.46
CA VAL A 30 3.21 -13.99 -1.55
C VAL A 30 2.73 -12.67 -2.12
N TYR A 31 2.00 -11.90 -1.33
CA TYR A 31 1.50 -10.60 -1.72
C TYR A 31 2.41 -9.47 -1.21
N VAL A 32 2.88 -8.61 -2.09
CA VAL A 32 3.74 -7.48 -1.73
C VAL A 32 3.06 -6.16 -2.06
N SER A 33 3.06 -5.23 -1.11
CA SER A 33 2.53 -3.87 -1.30
C SER A 33 3.61 -2.85 -0.96
N HIS A 34 3.86 -1.93 -1.90
CA HIS A 34 4.78 -0.81 -1.70
C HIS A 34 4.01 0.45 -1.32
N LEU A 35 4.49 1.15 -0.29
CA LEU A 35 3.94 2.41 0.19
C LEU A 35 5.07 3.42 0.46
N GLU A 36 4.77 4.70 0.31
CA GLU A 36 5.67 5.81 0.70
C GLU A 36 4.97 6.76 1.69
N PRO A 37 4.68 6.30 2.93
CA PRO A 37 4.05 7.15 3.92
C PRO A 37 5.03 8.21 4.47
N LYS A 38 4.49 9.37 4.84
CA LYS A 38 5.22 10.43 5.53
C LYS A 38 5.45 10.11 6.99
N SER A 39 4.54 9.40 7.65
CA SER A 39 4.66 8.92 9.03
C SER A 39 4.94 7.41 9.07
N ASP A 40 5.51 6.91 10.16
CA ASP A 40 5.72 5.47 10.36
C ASP A 40 4.39 4.78 10.71
N VAL A 41 3.68 4.30 9.68
CA VAL A 41 2.31 3.77 9.81
C VAL A 41 2.13 2.35 9.31
N ILE A 42 3.15 1.73 8.69
CA ILE A 42 2.96 0.45 8.00
C ILE A 42 2.57 -0.69 8.96
N MET A 43 2.98 -0.65 10.22
CA MET A 43 2.50 -1.60 11.24
C MET A 43 1.00 -1.39 11.54
N LEU A 44 0.52 -0.14 11.59
CA LEU A 44 -0.90 0.15 11.79
C LEU A 44 -1.74 -0.27 10.59
N VAL A 45 -1.20 -0.11 9.37
CA VAL A 45 -1.83 -0.60 8.13
C VAL A 45 -1.81 -2.12 8.10
N GLY A 46 -0.68 -2.76 8.44
CA GLY A 46 -0.53 -4.21 8.46
C GLY A 46 -1.48 -4.92 9.42
N ARG A 47 -1.77 -4.34 10.59
CA ARG A 47 -2.80 -4.89 11.50
C ARG A 47 -4.18 -5.02 10.86
N HIS A 48 -4.53 -4.09 9.97
CA HIS A 48 -5.80 -4.18 9.23
C HIS A 48 -5.81 -5.37 8.28
N PHE A 49 -4.71 -5.61 7.56
CA PHE A 49 -4.62 -6.71 6.61
C PHE A 49 -4.41 -8.07 7.27
N ALA A 50 -3.79 -8.13 8.45
CA ALA A 50 -3.69 -9.36 9.24
C ALA A 50 -5.09 -9.91 9.63
N ASP A 51 -6.01 -9.01 10.00
CA ASP A 51 -7.41 -9.37 10.31
C ASP A 51 -8.19 -9.85 9.06
N ARG A 52 -7.90 -9.27 7.88
CA ARG A 52 -8.66 -9.52 6.65
C ARG A 52 -8.11 -10.66 5.79
N MET A 53 -6.80 -10.89 5.86
CA MET A 53 -6.08 -11.91 5.10
C MET A 53 -5.16 -12.71 6.03
N PRO A 54 -5.70 -13.34 7.10
CA PRO A 54 -4.88 -14.03 8.10
C PRO A 54 -4.17 -15.27 7.56
N SER A 55 -4.71 -15.89 6.49
CA SER A 55 -4.16 -17.13 5.93
C SER A 55 -3.28 -16.90 4.68
N GLU A 56 -2.87 -15.65 4.43
CA GLU A 56 -2.04 -15.26 3.29
C GLU A 56 -0.65 -14.80 3.75
N TYR A 57 0.37 -15.09 2.93
CA TYR A 57 1.68 -14.47 3.10
C TYR A 57 1.67 -13.10 2.47
N TRP A 58 1.96 -12.06 3.25
CA TRP A 58 2.07 -10.73 2.68
C TRP A 58 3.13 -9.86 3.33
N MET A 59 3.56 -8.84 2.58
CA MET A 59 4.51 -7.83 3.01
C MET A 59 3.99 -6.44 2.63
N ILE A 60 4.12 -5.48 3.53
CA ILE A 60 3.90 -4.05 3.25
C ILE A 60 5.21 -3.33 3.49
N VAL A 61 5.78 -2.76 2.42
CA VAL A 61 7.07 -2.08 2.43
C VAL A 61 6.85 -0.57 2.54
N ASP A 62 7.58 0.08 3.45
CA ASP A 62 7.77 1.53 3.47
C ASP A 62 9.07 1.85 2.73
N ASP A 63 8.94 2.33 1.50
CA ASP A 63 10.08 2.64 0.63
C ASP A 63 10.89 3.84 1.12
N ASN A 64 10.27 4.77 1.87
CA ASN A 64 10.98 5.91 2.45
C ASN A 64 11.90 5.48 3.60
N ARG A 65 11.44 4.53 4.42
CA ARG A 65 12.15 4.09 5.65
C ARG A 65 12.94 2.81 5.47
N LYS A 66 12.77 2.10 4.36
CA LYS A 66 13.32 0.74 4.13
C LYS A 66 12.93 -0.20 5.27
N THR A 67 11.66 -0.14 5.65
CA THR A 67 11.06 -1.05 6.64
C THR A 67 9.97 -1.86 6.00
N VAL A 68 9.75 -3.07 6.51
CA VAL A 68 8.70 -3.95 6.02
C VAL A 68 7.88 -4.48 7.20
N CYS A 69 6.57 -4.46 7.04
CA CYS A 69 5.66 -5.24 7.86
C CYS A 69 5.45 -6.58 7.18
N VAL A 70 5.92 -7.65 7.81
CA VAL A 70 5.83 -9.02 7.29
C VAL A 70 4.73 -9.75 8.04
N HIS A 71 3.88 -10.45 7.30
CA HIS A 71 2.87 -11.32 7.86
C HIS A 71 3.09 -12.75 7.36
N PRO A 72 3.50 -13.66 8.25
CA PRO A 72 3.44 -15.08 7.96
C PRO A 72 1.98 -15.55 7.97
N LYS A 73 1.65 -16.49 7.09
CA LYS A 73 0.36 -17.17 7.09
C LYS A 73 0.03 -17.73 8.48
N ASP A 74 -1.18 -17.47 8.93
CA ASP A 74 -1.75 -17.92 10.21
C ASP A 74 -0.91 -17.51 11.43
N GLY A 75 -0.16 -16.40 11.33
CA GLY A 75 0.72 -15.90 12.38
C GLY A 75 0.61 -14.40 12.61
N GLU A 76 1.38 -13.89 13.58
CA GLU A 76 1.40 -12.47 13.91
C GLU A 76 2.33 -11.69 12.98
N ASN A 77 1.88 -10.52 12.51
CA ASN A 77 2.71 -9.65 11.72
C ASN A 77 3.77 -8.94 12.57
N TYR A 78 4.96 -8.76 12.01
CA TYR A 78 6.09 -8.10 12.68
C TYR A 78 6.77 -7.08 11.77
N LEU A 79 7.52 -6.16 12.38
CA LEU A 79 8.29 -5.15 11.65
C LEU A 79 9.74 -5.62 11.48
N ARG A 80 10.33 -5.35 10.31
CA ARG A 80 11.75 -5.57 10.06
C ARG A 80 12.37 -4.38 9.33
N TYR A 81 13.61 -4.06 9.67
CA TYR A 81 14.43 -3.12 8.92
C TYR A 81 15.16 -3.88 7.82
N LEU A 82 15.15 -3.33 6.61
CA LEU A 82 15.79 -3.92 5.44
C LEU A 82 17.21 -3.39 5.32
N THR A 83 18.14 -4.28 4.96
CA THR A 83 19.42 -3.85 4.38
C THR A 83 19.20 -3.28 2.99
N ASP A 84 20.16 -2.51 2.47
CA ASP A 84 20.06 -1.93 1.12
C ASP A 84 19.88 -3.00 0.04
N GLY A 85 20.56 -4.14 0.16
CA GLY A 85 20.42 -5.25 -0.78
C GLY A 85 19.03 -5.91 -0.74
N GLU A 86 18.46 -6.09 0.45
CA GLU A 86 17.11 -6.63 0.61
C GLU A 86 16.05 -5.65 0.11
N PHE A 87 16.23 -4.35 0.37
CA PHE A 87 15.33 -3.33 -0.15
C PHE A 87 15.34 -3.30 -1.67
N GLU A 88 16.51 -3.34 -2.30
CA GLU A 88 16.63 -3.38 -3.76
C GLU A 88 15.98 -4.64 -4.36
N ALA A 89 16.11 -5.79 -3.69
CA ALA A 89 15.44 -7.02 -4.10
C ALA A 89 13.90 -6.89 -4.01
N LEU A 90 13.38 -6.33 -2.91
CA LEU A 90 11.93 -6.12 -2.75
C LEU A 90 11.39 -5.07 -3.71
N ARG A 91 12.13 -4.00 -3.99
CA ARG A 91 11.69 -2.93 -4.89
C ARG A 91 11.36 -3.44 -6.30
N LYS A 92 12.11 -4.44 -6.78
CA LYS A 92 11.86 -5.08 -8.07
C LYS A 92 10.52 -5.81 -8.15
N THR A 93 9.92 -6.15 -7.01
CA THR A 93 8.59 -6.78 -6.99
C THR A 93 7.51 -5.82 -7.51
N GLU A 94 7.77 -4.51 -7.47
CA GLU A 94 6.87 -3.50 -8.01
C GLU A 94 6.75 -3.55 -9.55
N GLU A 95 7.74 -4.13 -10.22
CA GLU A 95 7.76 -4.33 -11.67
C GLU A 95 7.01 -5.60 -12.10
N TYR A 96 6.61 -6.45 -11.15
CA TYR A 96 5.89 -7.68 -11.47
C TYR A 96 4.44 -7.36 -11.86
N GLU A 97 4.05 -7.75 -13.07
CA GLU A 97 2.66 -7.71 -13.50
C GLU A 97 1.98 -9.06 -13.24
N ASP A 98 0.86 -9.00 -12.53
CA ASP A 98 0.01 -10.14 -12.21
C ASP A 98 -1.44 -9.89 -12.66
N GLU A 99 -2.32 -10.87 -12.44
CA GLU A 99 -3.74 -10.72 -12.75
C GLU A 99 -4.38 -9.57 -11.96
N TYR A 100 -3.96 -9.36 -10.71
CA TYR A 100 -4.51 -8.33 -9.84
C TYR A 100 -4.21 -6.93 -10.35
N THR A 101 -3.05 -6.70 -10.95
CA THR A 101 -2.66 -5.45 -11.58
C THR A 101 -3.66 -5.07 -12.68
N GLY A 102 -4.00 -6.04 -13.54
CA GLY A 102 -5.03 -5.88 -14.57
C GLY A 102 -6.42 -5.64 -13.97
N MET A 103 -6.78 -6.36 -12.90
CA MET A 103 -8.05 -6.17 -12.19
C MET A 103 -8.16 -4.78 -11.54
N TRP A 104 -7.10 -4.26 -10.93
CA TRP A 104 -7.08 -2.91 -10.35
C TRP A 104 -7.30 -1.83 -11.41
N LYS A 105 -6.56 -1.93 -12.53
CA LYS A 105 -6.74 -1.04 -13.69
C LYS A 105 -8.19 -1.11 -14.19
N THR A 106 -8.73 -2.31 -14.38
CA THR A 106 -10.09 -2.51 -14.88
C THR A 106 -11.14 -1.96 -13.91
N PHE A 107 -11.04 -2.29 -12.63
CA PHE A 107 -11.94 -1.81 -11.59
C PHE A 107 -11.99 -0.29 -11.57
N PHE A 108 -10.83 0.37 -11.48
CA PHE A 108 -10.73 1.82 -11.41
C PHE A 108 -11.40 2.54 -12.58
N HIS A 109 -11.15 2.07 -13.82
CA HIS A 109 -11.72 2.69 -15.01
C HIS A 109 -13.21 2.36 -15.18
N THR A 110 -13.66 1.18 -14.76
CA THR A 110 -15.05 0.73 -14.94
C THR A 110 -16.01 1.38 -13.96
N ILE A 111 -15.61 1.60 -12.70
CA ILE A 111 -16.47 2.24 -11.71
C ILE A 111 -16.60 3.76 -11.92
N GLY A 112 -15.67 4.35 -12.67
CA GLY A 112 -15.65 5.78 -12.95
C GLY A 112 -16.79 6.20 -13.86
N ILE A 113 -17.58 7.19 -13.43
CA ILE A 113 -18.60 7.83 -14.29
C ILE A 113 -17.94 9.03 -14.96
N LYS A 114 -17.70 8.94 -16.28
CA LYS A 114 -16.97 9.94 -17.06
C LYS A 114 -17.55 11.35 -16.92
N GLU A 115 -18.88 11.46 -16.88
CA GLU A 115 -19.59 12.74 -16.74
C GLU A 115 -19.43 13.38 -15.35
N ARG A 116 -18.98 12.61 -14.34
CA ARG A 116 -18.71 13.08 -12.98
C ARG A 116 -17.22 13.29 -12.70
N GLU A 117 -16.37 13.21 -13.72
CA GLU A 117 -14.93 13.34 -13.55
C GLU A 117 -14.58 14.73 -13.00
N ASN A 118 -13.89 14.74 -11.86
CA ASN A 118 -13.39 15.96 -11.23
C ASN A 118 -11.99 15.68 -10.65
N TYR A 119 -10.97 15.97 -11.46
CA TYR A 119 -9.57 15.71 -11.09
C TYR A 119 -9.12 16.52 -9.87
N VAL A 120 -9.69 17.72 -9.63
CA VAL A 120 -9.36 18.54 -8.46
C VAL A 120 -9.85 17.86 -7.18
N CYS A 121 -11.11 17.41 -7.17
CA CYS A 121 -11.68 16.66 -6.05
C CYS A 121 -10.95 15.33 -5.82
N GLN A 122 -10.68 14.59 -6.90
CA GLN A 122 -9.95 13.33 -6.82
C GLN A 122 -8.53 13.52 -6.25
N ARG A 123 -7.83 14.61 -6.59
CA ARG A 123 -6.50 14.92 -6.02
C ARG A 123 -6.56 15.30 -4.54
N ASN A 124 -7.69 15.76 -4.03
CA ASN A 124 -7.88 15.98 -2.59
C ASN A 124 -8.12 14.65 -1.86
N LEU A 125 -8.95 13.76 -2.42
CA LEU A 125 -9.31 12.48 -1.81
C LEU A 125 -8.22 11.41 -1.95
N PHE A 126 -7.59 11.34 -3.12
CA PHE A 126 -6.44 10.50 -3.40
C PHE A 126 -5.26 11.38 -3.83
N PRO A 127 -4.47 11.96 -2.90
CA PRO A 127 -3.36 12.84 -3.23
C PRO A 127 -2.31 12.21 -4.14
N ILE A 128 -1.76 12.98 -5.08
CA ILE A 128 -0.78 12.52 -6.08
C ILE A 128 0.40 11.78 -5.44
N TRP A 129 0.93 12.30 -4.32
CA TRP A 129 2.07 11.69 -3.66
C TRP A 129 1.78 10.29 -3.07
N LYS A 130 0.51 9.93 -2.86
CA LYS A 130 0.09 8.58 -2.44
C LYS A 130 -0.17 7.64 -3.61
N ARG A 131 -0.23 8.14 -4.85
CA ARG A 131 -0.54 7.36 -6.05
C ARG A 131 0.66 6.66 -6.67
N LYS A 132 1.87 6.88 -6.16
CA LYS A 132 3.11 6.37 -6.77
C LYS A 132 3.09 4.86 -7.03
N HIS A 133 2.53 4.11 -6.08
CA HIS A 133 2.41 2.64 -6.16
C HIS A 133 1.02 2.17 -6.61
N ALA A 134 0.14 3.10 -7.01
CA ALA A 134 -1.19 2.76 -7.51
C ALA A 134 -1.10 2.47 -9.02
N VAL A 135 -1.21 1.18 -9.36
CA VAL A 135 -0.99 0.64 -10.72
C VAL A 135 -1.89 1.26 -11.78
N GLU A 136 -3.08 1.73 -11.41
CA GLU A 136 -4.01 2.40 -12.31
C GLU A 136 -3.55 3.79 -12.80
N PHE A 137 -2.52 4.37 -12.16
CA PHE A 137 -1.90 5.64 -12.56
C PHE A 137 -0.52 5.47 -13.18
N LYS A 138 -0.05 4.22 -13.37
CA LYS A 138 1.19 3.90 -14.10
C LYS A 138 0.85 3.73 -15.58
N GLU A 139 1.63 4.38 -16.45
CA GLU A 139 1.49 4.32 -17.92
C GLU A 139 1.66 2.90 -18.47
#